data_AF-A0A5D5AJT2-F1
#
_entry.id   AF-A0A5D5AJT2-F1
#
_cell.length_a   1.000
_cell.length_b   1.000
_cell.length_c   1.000
_cell.angle_alpha   90.00
_cell.angle_beta   90.00
_cell.angle_gamma   90.00
#
_symmetry.space_group_name_H-M   'P 1'
#
loop_
_entity.id
_entity.type
_entity.pdbx_description
1 polymer ?
#
loop_
_entity_poly.entity_id
_entity_poly.type
_entity_poly.pdbx_seq_one_letter_code
_entity_poly.pdbx_strand_id
1 'polypeptide(L)'
;MSEVLDGDWDRQFISFDDWKTYNAFDRRFSDGYKWAETAFYAQKMAAIEAGEAKWGCTSVDDFEQRLHSIDQLYENIRSHGYKTQRQLQKNRDDDPIRRSIHDYWPPELTEITINVGRDGQLLLHDGRHRFIIASLLGLESIPARVKARHDNWQQRRDTVFAEPSNSTDRYRHPDLP
;
A
#
# COMPACT_ATOMS: atom_id res chain seq x y z
N MET A 1 11.69 8.81 -9.60
CA MET A 1 11.74 8.03 -10.85
C MET A 1 11.49 6.57 -10.52
N SER A 2 11.01 5.79 -11.48
CA SER A 2 10.96 4.33 -11.35
C SER A 2 12.31 3.74 -11.74
N GLU A 3 12.76 2.71 -11.03
CA GLU A 3 14.03 2.03 -11.28
C GLU A 3 13.82 0.78 -12.14
N VAL A 4 14.87 0.31 -12.82
CA VAL A 4 14.91 -0.97 -13.53
C VAL A 4 15.99 -1.81 -12.88
N LEU A 5 15.61 -2.99 -12.38
CA LEU A 5 16.47 -3.87 -11.56
C LEU A 5 16.48 -5.28 -12.14
N ASP A 6 17.64 -5.93 -12.12
CA ASP A 6 17.79 -7.36 -12.44
C ASP A 6 17.86 -8.19 -11.13
N GLY A 7 17.90 -9.52 -11.25
CA GLY A 7 18.05 -10.47 -10.16
C GLY A 7 16.72 -11.03 -9.65
N ASP A 8 16.79 -11.77 -8.54
CA ASP A 8 15.67 -12.61 -8.06
C ASP A 8 14.79 -11.96 -6.99
N TRP A 9 14.80 -10.62 -6.90
CA TRP A 9 14.04 -9.87 -5.89
C TRP A 9 12.53 -10.05 -6.01
N ASP A 10 12.03 -10.47 -7.17
CA ASP A 10 10.61 -10.68 -7.45
C ASP A 10 10.13 -12.11 -7.12
N ARG A 11 11.01 -13.02 -6.73
CA ARG A 11 10.68 -14.45 -6.50
C ARG A 11 10.20 -14.78 -5.10
N GLN A 12 10.41 -13.90 -4.13
CA GLN A 12 10.00 -14.12 -2.74
C GLN A 12 8.97 -13.07 -2.33
N PHE A 13 7.73 -13.50 -2.14
CA PHE A 13 6.66 -12.65 -1.62
C PHE A 13 5.82 -13.42 -0.60
N ILE A 14 5.29 -12.67 0.36
CA ILE A 14 4.40 -13.17 1.41
C ILE A 14 2.97 -12.93 0.95
N SER A 15 2.12 -13.96 0.96
CA SER A 15 0.70 -13.84 0.61
C SER A 15 0.01 -12.80 1.51
N PHE A 16 -1.04 -12.15 1.00
CA PHE A 16 -1.81 -11.17 1.78
C PHE A 16 -2.38 -11.77 3.06
N ASP A 17 -2.84 -13.01 3.01
CA ASP A 17 -3.45 -13.72 4.15
C ASP A 17 -2.45 -13.95 5.31
N ASP A 18 -1.16 -13.99 5.00
CA ASP A 18 -0.10 -14.15 5.98
C ASP A 18 0.26 -12.83 6.68
N TRP A 19 -0.28 -11.70 6.19
CA TRP A 19 -0.01 -10.41 6.80
C TRP A 19 -0.87 -10.28 8.05
N LYS A 20 -0.23 -10.39 9.22
CA LYS A 20 -0.86 -10.11 10.52
C LYS A 20 -1.63 -8.78 10.56
N THR A 21 -1.19 -7.78 9.79
CA THR A 21 -1.89 -6.50 9.65
C THR A 21 -3.17 -6.62 8.83
N TYR A 22 -3.20 -7.43 7.76
CA TYR A 22 -4.44 -7.70 7.00
C TYR A 22 -5.49 -8.34 7.90
N ASN A 23 -5.14 -9.43 8.58
CA ASN A 23 -6.06 -10.16 9.48
C ASN A 23 -6.60 -9.29 10.62
N ALA A 24 -5.80 -8.33 11.11
CA ALA A 24 -6.25 -7.39 12.14
C ALA A 24 -7.26 -6.38 11.61
N PHE A 25 -7.03 -5.87 10.39
CA PHE A 25 -7.92 -4.92 9.73
C PHE A 25 -9.24 -5.61 9.36
N ASP A 26 -9.17 -6.83 8.82
CA ASP A 26 -10.35 -7.62 8.48
C ASP A 26 -11.25 -7.86 9.72
N ARG A 27 -10.68 -8.33 10.84
CA ARG A 27 -11.44 -8.47 12.09
C ARG A 27 -12.01 -7.13 12.59
N ARG A 28 -11.26 -6.03 12.45
CA ARG A 28 -11.72 -4.71 12.87
C ARG A 28 -12.91 -4.25 12.03
N PHE A 29 -12.82 -4.36 10.72
CA PHE A 29 -13.71 -3.68 9.78
C PHE A 29 -14.83 -4.56 9.23
N SER A 30 -14.58 -5.86 9.06
CA SER A 30 -15.55 -6.86 8.62
C SER A 30 -16.33 -7.43 9.81
N ASP A 31 -15.64 -7.80 10.89
CA ASP A 31 -16.27 -8.45 12.07
C ASP A 31 -16.63 -7.49 13.21
N GLY A 32 -16.18 -6.23 13.15
CA GLY A 32 -16.51 -5.19 14.14
C GLY A 32 -15.75 -5.29 15.47
N TYR A 33 -14.65 -6.06 15.54
CA TYR A 33 -13.85 -6.19 16.76
C TYR A 33 -13.26 -4.83 17.18
N LYS A 34 -13.04 -4.62 18.48
CA LYS A 34 -12.16 -3.54 18.93
C LYS A 34 -10.72 -3.92 18.65
N TRP A 35 -9.86 -2.92 18.38
CA TRP A 35 -8.43 -3.17 18.18
C TRP A 35 -7.80 -3.96 19.34
N ALA A 36 -8.14 -3.61 20.58
CA ALA A 36 -7.65 -4.28 21.79
C ALA A 36 -7.97 -5.79 21.86
N GLU A 37 -8.97 -6.25 21.12
CA GLU A 37 -9.39 -7.66 21.06
C GLU A 37 -8.65 -8.44 19.95
N THR A 38 -7.86 -7.76 19.12
CA THR A 38 -7.09 -8.39 18.05
C THR A 38 -5.75 -8.94 18.57
N ALA A 39 -5.35 -10.12 18.06
CA ALA A 39 -4.03 -10.68 18.36
C ALA A 39 -2.88 -9.77 17.90
N PHE A 40 -3.13 -8.94 16.88
CA PHE A 40 -2.19 -7.93 16.40
C PHE A 40 -1.91 -6.86 17.44
N TYR A 41 -2.93 -6.33 18.10
CA TYR A 41 -2.78 -5.32 19.15
C TYR A 41 -1.96 -5.87 20.31
N ALA A 42 -2.32 -7.05 20.84
CA ALA A 42 -1.58 -7.68 21.93
C ALA A 42 -0.09 -7.89 21.60
N GLN A 43 0.23 -8.39 20.39
CA GLN A 43 1.61 -8.54 19.95
C GLN A 43 2.35 -7.21 19.81
N LYS A 44 1.65 -6.14 19.46
CA LYS A 44 2.25 -4.82 19.28
C LYS A 44 2.52 -4.12 20.60
N MET A 45 1.61 -4.25 21.55
CA MET A 45 1.80 -3.77 22.91
C MET A 45 3.04 -4.37 23.55
N ALA A 46 3.18 -5.71 23.49
CA ALA A 46 4.36 -6.39 24.01
C ALA A 46 5.68 -5.94 23.34
N ALA A 47 5.65 -5.66 22.03
CA ALA A 47 6.82 -5.17 21.30
C ALA A 47 7.19 -3.72 21.72
N ILE A 48 6.19 -2.84 21.90
CA ILE A 48 6.41 -1.47 22.37
C ILE A 48 6.97 -1.46 23.80
N GLU A 49 6.43 -2.30 24.68
CA GLU A 49 6.95 -2.49 26.04
C GLU A 49 8.38 -3.02 26.05
N ALA A 50 8.76 -3.82 25.05
CA ALA A 50 10.13 -4.29 24.84
C ALA A 50 11.06 -3.25 24.17
N GLY A 51 10.56 -2.04 23.87
CA GLY A 51 11.32 -0.95 23.25
C GLY A 51 11.42 -1.01 21.73
N GLU A 52 10.64 -1.87 21.07
CA GLU A 52 10.57 -1.91 19.61
C GLU A 52 9.64 -0.82 19.06
N ALA A 53 10.10 -0.11 18.02
CA ALA A 53 9.27 0.85 17.31
C ALA A 53 8.62 0.20 16.08
N LYS A 54 7.30 0.36 15.90
CA LYS A 54 6.61 0.05 14.64
C LYS A 54 5.79 1.25 14.19
N TRP A 55 5.80 1.52 12.88
CA TRP A 55 5.13 2.68 12.27
C TRP A 55 5.57 4.04 12.82
N GLY A 56 6.69 4.09 13.54
CA GLY A 56 7.16 5.27 14.26
C GLY A 56 6.48 5.48 15.62
N CYS A 57 5.63 4.56 16.07
CA CYS A 57 5.05 4.57 17.41
C CYS A 57 6.08 4.04 18.40
N THR A 58 6.38 4.83 19.42
CA THR A 58 7.33 4.50 20.49
C THR A 58 6.67 4.40 21.86
N SER A 59 5.39 4.73 21.95
CA SER A 59 4.56 4.60 23.14
C SER A 59 3.22 3.94 22.80
N VAL A 60 2.52 3.48 23.84
CA VAL A 60 1.15 2.96 23.73
C VAL A 60 0.22 4.03 23.14
N ASP A 61 0.29 5.25 23.67
CA ASP A 61 -0.55 6.37 23.21
C ASP A 61 -0.32 6.67 21.73
N ASP A 62 0.93 6.67 21.25
CA ASP A 62 1.24 6.86 19.82
C ASP A 62 0.59 5.77 18.96
N PHE A 63 0.59 4.53 19.45
CA PHE A 63 0.03 3.40 18.74
C PHE A 63 -1.50 3.45 18.71
N GLU A 64 -2.14 3.79 19.82
CA GLU A 64 -3.59 3.95 19.87
C GLU A 64 -4.08 5.11 19.00
N GLN A 65 -3.40 6.26 19.03
CA GLN A 65 -3.68 7.37 18.12
C GLN A 65 -3.55 6.93 16.65
N ARG A 66 -2.53 6.13 16.34
CA ARG A 66 -2.34 5.59 14.99
C ARG A 66 -3.49 4.68 14.56
N LEU A 67 -4.02 3.84 15.46
CA LEU A 67 -5.18 2.99 15.18
C LEU A 67 -6.45 3.81 14.97
N HIS A 68 -6.64 4.88 15.74
CA HIS A 68 -7.74 5.82 15.54
C HIS A 68 -7.66 6.49 14.16
N SER A 69 -6.47 6.95 13.76
CA SER A 69 -6.24 7.49 12.41
C SER A 69 -6.54 6.47 11.29
N ILE A 70 -6.30 5.17 11.54
CA ILE A 70 -6.62 4.10 10.60
C ILE A 70 -8.14 3.88 10.50
N ASP A 71 -8.87 3.93 11.62
CA ASP A 71 -10.34 3.88 11.61
C ASP A 71 -10.92 5.08 10.82
N GLN A 72 -10.39 6.29 11.04
CA GLN A 72 -10.79 7.48 10.27
C GLN A 72 -10.50 7.32 8.77
N LEU A 73 -9.34 6.75 8.42
CA LEU A 73 -9.00 6.49 7.02
C LEU A 73 -9.98 5.52 6.37
N TYR A 74 -10.35 4.45 7.08
CA TYR A 74 -11.31 3.46 6.60
C TYR A 74 -12.66 4.12 6.31
N GLU A 75 -13.21 4.87 7.26
CA GLU A 75 -14.50 5.54 7.08
C GLU A 75 -14.46 6.62 5.99
N ASN A 76 -13.33 7.33 5.84
CA ASN A 76 -13.14 8.29 4.76
C ASN A 76 -13.19 7.63 3.39
N ILE A 77 -12.47 6.51 3.19
CA ILE A 77 -12.46 5.77 1.92
C ILE A 77 -13.81 5.10 1.67
N ARG A 78 -14.44 4.53 2.70
CA ARG A 78 -15.76 3.91 2.60
C ARG A 78 -16.84 4.90 2.16
N SER A 79 -16.82 6.11 2.71
CA SER A 79 -17.87 7.11 2.48
C SER A 79 -17.66 7.94 1.21
N HIS A 80 -16.40 8.14 0.80
CA HIS A 80 -16.05 9.08 -0.29
C HIS A 80 -15.28 8.43 -1.44
N GLY A 81 -15.03 7.12 -1.38
CA GLY A 81 -14.11 6.43 -2.28
C GLY A 81 -12.65 6.76 -2.01
N TYR A 82 -11.75 6.14 -2.78
CA TYR A 82 -10.32 6.40 -2.69
C TYR A 82 -9.98 7.76 -3.31
N LYS A 83 -9.18 8.57 -2.60
CA LYS A 83 -8.60 9.82 -3.12
C LYS A 83 -7.08 9.70 -3.19
N THR A 84 -6.51 10.17 -4.30
CA THR A 84 -5.06 10.32 -4.46
C THR A 84 -4.50 11.29 -3.41
N GLN A 85 -3.24 11.11 -3.05
CA GLN A 85 -2.49 12.00 -2.17
C GLN A 85 -2.45 13.44 -2.72
N ARG A 86 -2.48 13.61 -4.04
CA ARG A 86 -2.60 14.93 -4.69
C ARG A 86 -3.96 15.58 -4.39
N GLN A 87 -5.04 14.81 -4.42
CA GLN A 87 -6.37 15.30 -4.05
C GLN A 87 -6.47 15.66 -2.56
N LEU A 88 -5.76 14.91 -1.70
CA LEU A 88 -5.74 15.10 -0.24
C LEU A 88 -4.74 16.17 0.24
N GLN A 89 -3.91 16.73 -0.65
CA GLN A 89 -2.82 17.64 -0.24
C GLN A 89 -3.31 18.96 0.36
N LYS A 90 -4.54 19.38 0.04
CA LYS A 90 -5.06 20.71 0.41
C LYS A 90 -5.24 20.88 1.92
N ASN A 91 -5.77 19.87 2.61
CA ASN A 91 -5.96 19.88 4.05
C ASN A 91 -5.37 18.62 4.66
N ARG A 92 -4.57 18.78 5.71
CA ARG A 92 -3.97 17.62 6.40
C ARG A 92 -5.01 16.66 6.96
N ASP A 93 -6.12 17.20 7.45
CA ASP A 93 -7.18 16.43 8.10
C ASP A 93 -7.90 15.50 7.11
N ASP A 94 -7.74 15.73 5.79
CA ASP A 94 -8.27 14.84 4.76
C ASP A 94 -7.48 13.51 4.68
N ASP A 95 -6.24 13.47 5.17
CA ASP A 95 -5.39 12.28 5.23
C ASP A 95 -4.95 11.95 6.67
N PRO A 96 -5.77 11.20 7.43
CA PRO A 96 -5.55 11.00 8.88
C PRO A 96 -4.27 10.20 9.19
N ILE A 97 -3.70 9.49 8.22
CA ILE A 97 -2.46 8.74 8.41
C ILE A 97 -1.22 9.45 7.87
N ARG A 98 -1.36 10.70 7.40
CA ARG A 98 -0.26 11.53 6.90
C ARG A 98 0.77 11.76 8.00
N ARG A 99 2.06 11.66 7.66
CA ARG A 99 3.17 11.95 8.57
C ARG A 99 3.79 13.29 8.23
N SER A 100 4.38 13.98 9.21
CA SER A 100 5.03 15.29 9.01
C SER A 100 6.15 15.28 7.96
N ILE A 101 6.87 14.16 7.82
CA ILE A 101 7.90 14.02 6.79
C ILE A 101 7.33 14.13 5.36
N HIS A 102 6.05 13.83 5.17
CA HIS A 102 5.37 13.88 3.87
C HIS A 102 5.12 15.30 3.36
N ASP A 103 5.27 16.32 4.20
CA ASP A 103 5.02 17.72 3.81
C ASP A 103 6.12 18.32 2.97
N TYR A 104 7.30 17.69 3.03
CA TYR A 104 8.47 18.09 2.29
C TYR A 104 8.61 17.29 0.98
N TRP A 105 7.68 16.38 0.69
CA TRP A 105 7.72 15.51 -0.49
C TRP A 105 6.57 15.82 -1.45
N PRO A 106 6.77 15.64 -2.77
CA PRO A 106 5.66 15.59 -3.71
C PRO A 106 4.63 14.53 -3.28
N PRO A 107 3.32 14.82 -3.36
CA PRO A 107 2.28 13.89 -2.90
C PRO A 107 2.32 12.54 -3.63
N GLU A 108 2.81 12.48 -4.87
CA GLU A 108 2.97 11.22 -5.61
C GLU A 108 3.96 10.26 -4.95
N LEU A 109 4.90 10.77 -4.15
CA LEU A 109 5.85 9.93 -3.43
C LEU A 109 5.24 9.29 -2.18
N THR A 110 4.04 9.73 -1.76
CA THR A 110 3.32 9.19 -0.60
C THR A 110 2.14 8.30 -1.00
N GLU A 111 1.99 8.04 -2.30
CA GLU A 111 1.03 7.08 -2.86
C GLU A 111 1.40 5.64 -2.54
N ILE A 112 0.42 4.75 -2.72
CA ILE A 112 0.68 3.30 -2.81
C ILE A 112 1.73 3.08 -3.90
N THR A 113 2.74 2.26 -3.59
CA THR A 113 3.78 1.91 -4.56
C THR A 113 3.80 0.42 -4.80
N ILE A 114 4.05 0.07 -6.05
CA ILE A 114 4.19 -1.31 -6.51
C ILE A 114 5.49 -1.49 -7.29
N ASN A 115 6.01 -2.71 -7.29
CA ASN A 115 7.05 -3.14 -8.21
C ASN A 115 6.42 -4.08 -9.24
N VAL A 116 7.00 -4.14 -10.43
CA VAL A 116 6.56 -5.07 -11.48
C VAL A 116 7.63 -6.14 -11.67
N GLY A 117 7.30 -7.38 -11.32
CA GLY A 117 8.22 -8.52 -11.46
C GLY A 117 8.47 -8.92 -12.91
N ARG A 118 9.37 -9.88 -13.14
CA ARG A 118 9.85 -10.28 -14.49
C ARG A 118 8.74 -10.67 -15.44
N ASP A 119 7.69 -11.28 -14.91
CA ASP A 119 6.54 -11.78 -15.67
C ASP A 119 5.34 -10.83 -15.67
N GLY A 120 5.48 -9.63 -15.10
CA GLY A 120 4.40 -8.64 -15.00
C GLY A 120 3.59 -8.73 -13.71
N GLN A 121 3.97 -9.57 -12.75
CA GLN A 121 3.30 -9.58 -11.45
C GLN A 121 3.41 -8.22 -10.75
N LEU A 122 2.29 -7.72 -10.23
CA LEU A 122 2.24 -6.48 -9.46
C LEU A 122 2.49 -6.79 -7.98
N LEU A 123 3.58 -6.28 -7.44
CA LEU A 123 4.06 -6.56 -6.09
C LEU A 123 3.92 -5.30 -5.23
N LEU A 124 3.15 -5.35 -4.16
CA LEU A 124 3.02 -4.21 -3.25
C LEU A 124 4.36 -3.90 -2.57
N HIS A 125 4.87 -2.68 -2.78
CA HIS A 125 6.10 -2.19 -2.16
C HIS A 125 5.81 -1.42 -0.86
N ASP A 126 4.93 -0.42 -0.94
CA ASP A 126 4.51 0.40 0.20
C ASP A 126 3.07 0.92 0.05
N GLY A 127 2.49 1.43 1.14
CA GLY A 127 1.09 1.87 1.19
C GLY A 127 0.12 0.82 1.76
N ARG A 128 0.65 -0.15 2.53
CA ARG A 128 -0.10 -1.31 3.08
C ARG A 128 -1.45 -0.96 3.69
N HIS A 129 -1.55 0.09 4.52
CA HIS A 129 -2.82 0.43 5.16
C HIS A 129 -3.91 0.78 4.14
N ARG A 130 -3.57 1.65 3.18
CA ARG A 130 -4.50 2.08 2.13
C ARG A 130 -4.86 0.93 1.19
N PHE A 131 -3.88 0.10 0.85
CA PHE A 131 -4.10 -1.09 0.05
C PHE A 131 -5.08 -2.07 0.73
N ILE A 132 -4.82 -2.41 2.00
CA ILE A 132 -5.68 -3.34 2.77
C ILE A 132 -7.10 -2.78 2.89
N ILE A 133 -7.25 -1.51 3.27
CA ILE A 133 -8.57 -0.86 3.38
C ILE A 133 -9.30 -0.90 2.04
N ALA A 134 -8.63 -0.56 0.94
CA ALA A 134 -9.25 -0.58 -0.37
C ALA A 134 -9.68 -1.99 -0.80
N SER A 135 -8.88 -2.99 -0.46
CA SER A 135 -9.21 -4.40 -0.70
C SER A 135 -10.41 -4.86 0.12
N LEU A 136 -10.48 -4.55 1.42
CA LEU A 136 -11.61 -4.90 2.29
C LEU A 136 -12.92 -4.24 1.86
N LEU A 137 -12.84 -3.02 1.35
CA LEU A 137 -13.99 -2.28 0.81
C LEU A 137 -14.39 -2.72 -0.61
N GLY A 138 -13.65 -3.64 -1.23
CA GLY A 138 -13.97 -4.17 -2.55
C GLY A 138 -13.85 -3.15 -3.69
N LEU A 139 -12.92 -2.19 -3.58
CA LEU A 139 -12.68 -1.24 -4.68
C LEU A 139 -12.11 -1.96 -5.90
N GLU A 140 -12.72 -1.76 -7.08
CA GLU A 140 -12.29 -2.39 -8.33
C GLU A 140 -10.89 -1.95 -8.78
N SER A 141 -10.51 -0.70 -8.50
CA SER A 141 -9.20 -0.16 -8.84
C SER A 141 -8.77 0.95 -7.88
N ILE A 142 -7.46 1.09 -7.71
CA ILE A 142 -6.83 2.17 -6.93
C ILE A 142 -5.61 2.71 -7.68
N PRO A 143 -5.28 3.99 -7.50
CA PRO A 143 -4.05 4.55 -8.05
C PRO A 143 -2.84 3.93 -7.33
N ALA A 144 -1.84 3.54 -8.12
CA ALA A 144 -0.56 3.07 -7.62
C ALA A 144 0.58 3.62 -8.48
N ARG A 145 1.73 3.88 -7.85
CA ARG A 145 2.95 4.31 -8.55
C ARG A 145 3.91 3.14 -8.69
N VAL A 146 4.40 2.91 -9.91
CA VAL A 146 5.48 1.95 -10.12
C VAL A 146 6.78 2.51 -9.56
N LYS A 147 7.37 1.79 -8.59
CA LYS A 147 8.66 2.13 -7.98
C LYS A 147 9.81 1.44 -8.69
N ALA A 148 9.69 0.16 -8.98
CA ALA A 148 10.69 -0.60 -9.73
C ALA A 148 10.04 -1.54 -10.75
N ARG A 149 10.78 -1.84 -11.81
CA ARG A 149 10.46 -2.91 -12.78
C ARG A 149 11.63 -3.86 -12.87
N HIS A 150 11.33 -5.14 -13.12
CA HIS A 150 12.36 -6.09 -13.49
C HIS A 150 12.84 -5.78 -14.92
N ASP A 151 14.13 -5.95 -15.19
CA ASP A 151 14.72 -5.68 -16.50
C ASP A 151 14.05 -6.48 -17.65
N ASN A 152 13.75 -7.76 -17.46
CA ASN A 152 12.98 -8.60 -18.39
C ASN A 152 11.61 -8.01 -18.71
N TRP A 153 10.91 -7.48 -17.70
CA TRP A 153 9.61 -6.84 -17.91
C TRP A 153 9.76 -5.51 -18.67
N GLN A 154 10.79 -4.73 -18.35
CA GLN A 154 11.09 -3.49 -19.06
C GLN A 154 11.41 -3.76 -20.54
N GLN A 155 12.20 -4.78 -20.85
CA GLN A 155 12.49 -5.18 -22.23
C GLN A 155 11.20 -5.54 -22.99
N ARG A 156 10.31 -6.34 -22.39
CA ARG A 156 8.99 -6.64 -22.97
C ARG A 156 8.20 -5.37 -23.23
N ARG A 157 8.15 -4.45 -22.27
CA ARG A 157 7.44 -3.17 -22.39
C ARG A 157 7.99 -2.32 -23.54
N ASP A 158 9.32 -2.28 -23.71
CA ASP A 158 9.99 -1.55 -24.78
C ASP A 158 9.68 -2.17 -26.15
N THR A 159 9.63 -3.52 -26.25
CA THR A 159 9.17 -4.21 -27.46
C THR A 159 7.72 -3.87 -27.81
N VAL A 160 6.81 -3.89 -26.84
CA VAL A 160 5.39 -3.52 -27.09
C VAL A 160 5.27 -2.06 -27.55
N PHE A 161 6.07 -1.17 -26.98
CA PHE A 161 6.11 0.23 -27.37
C PHE A 161 6.62 0.42 -28.82
N ALA A 162 7.67 -0.32 -29.21
CA ALA A 162 8.26 -0.24 -30.54
C ALA A 162 7.39 -0.88 -31.63
N GLU A 163 6.68 -1.97 -31.32
CA GLU A 163 5.88 -2.76 -32.27
C GLU A 163 4.40 -2.90 -31.84
N PRO A 164 3.65 -1.79 -31.71
CA PRO A 164 2.32 -1.79 -31.10
C PRO A 164 1.26 -2.58 -31.89
N SER A 165 1.46 -2.81 -33.19
CA SER A 165 0.54 -3.54 -34.07
C SER A 165 0.70 -5.07 -34.02
N ASN A 166 1.82 -5.58 -33.49
CA ASN A 166 2.12 -7.02 -33.42
C ASN A 166 1.93 -7.61 -32.02
N SER A 167 1.73 -6.78 -31.00
CA SER A 167 1.62 -7.23 -29.62
C SER A 167 0.18 -7.59 -29.23
N THR A 168 -0.09 -8.88 -29.06
CA THR A 168 -1.35 -9.36 -28.46
C THR A 168 -1.47 -9.02 -26.96
N ASP A 169 -0.40 -8.52 -26.34
CA ASP A 169 -0.34 -8.20 -24.92
C ASP A 169 -0.81 -6.78 -24.59
N ARG A 170 -1.08 -5.97 -25.62
CA ARG A 170 -1.56 -4.62 -25.43
C ARG A 170 -2.84 -4.62 -24.60
N TYR A 171 -2.90 -3.75 -23.59
CA TYR A 171 -4.02 -3.64 -22.64
C TYR A 171 -4.27 -4.85 -21.74
N ARG A 172 -3.47 -5.92 -21.80
CA ARG A 172 -3.59 -7.07 -20.88
C ARG A 172 -2.96 -6.82 -19.51
N HIS A 173 -2.14 -5.78 -19.40
CA HIS A 173 -1.45 -5.42 -18.17
C HIS A 173 -1.43 -3.89 -18.00
N PRO A 174 -1.74 -3.35 -16.80
CA PRO A 174 -1.85 -1.90 -16.58
C PRO A 174 -0.54 -1.11 -16.74
N ASP A 175 0.60 -1.80 -16.78
CA ASP A 175 1.92 -1.20 -17.00
C ASP A 175 2.39 -1.20 -18.48
N LEU A 176 1.62 -1.80 -19.40
CA LEU A 176 1.94 -1.81 -20.83
C LEU A 176 1.25 -0.64 -21.58
N PRO A 177 1.92 -0.05 -22.60
CA PRO A 177 1.41 1.10 -23.39
C PRO A 177 0.40 0.74 -24.51
#